data_AF-A0A3N5AYK8-F1
#
_entry.id   AF-A0A3N5AYK8-F1
#
_cell.length_a   1.000
_cell.length_b   1.000
_cell.length_c   1.000
_cell.angle_alpha   90.00
_cell.angle_beta   90.00
_cell.angle_gamma   90.00
#
_symmetry.space_group_name_H-M   'P 1'
#
loop_
_entity.id
_entity.type
_entity.pdbx_description
1 polymer ?
#
loop_
_entity_poly.entity_id
_entity_poly.type
_entity_poly.pdbx_seq_one_letter_code
_entity_poly.pdbx_strand_id
1 'polypeptide(L)'
;MEYRIKRVSVSEILDIHYKGYFERYGTSRPKNSDNHVLEVFEIDQPPTIYLNNNHSRVEFHYVMAHCQGHLEFINENGLLKNLRKPRLRKNAIKSLFGYEDLNLFINTMRTLATTTHDLNSHFISPINYFLSKPDCFKNWQLWLLKLINEEALYFNAIKRTKLMNEGYATWRQGAILKELNLSLSEKMELTYLEAKLHVKPDEGLNYYSLGKALWKEVSTEDLNHVLCSQEDHLFIEQYYTEIVHEKENISVVIDGEVFNDYQSVKRYLSHFFKHQQPQLYIDQLVTKETGYLTIRYLHFPQHHQLHINQLKASLEKIFKQPVYFKPFSYNEKIR
;
A
#
# COMPACT_ATOMS: atom_id res chain seq x y z
N MET A 1 3.70 -23.21 -4.75
CA MET A 1 2.46 -22.40 -4.73
C MET A 1 1.80 -22.50 -6.10
N GLU A 2 0.49 -22.69 -6.17
CA GLU A 2 -0.23 -22.63 -7.45
C GLU A 2 -0.35 -21.16 -7.90
N TYR A 3 -0.06 -20.86 -9.16
CA TYR A 3 -0.20 -19.53 -9.75
C TYR A 3 -0.67 -19.64 -11.20
N ARG A 4 -1.19 -18.54 -11.76
CA ARG A 4 -1.74 -18.47 -13.11
C ARG A 4 -0.88 -17.55 -13.96
N ILE A 5 -0.58 -17.97 -15.19
CA ILE A 5 -0.01 -17.08 -16.21
C ILE A 5 -1.09 -16.79 -17.25
N LYS A 6 -1.30 -15.52 -17.56
CA LYS A 6 -2.17 -15.07 -18.65
C LYS A 6 -1.37 -14.23 -19.64
N ARG A 7 -1.40 -14.65 -20.90
CA ARG A 7 -0.81 -13.91 -22.01
C ARG A 7 -1.84 -12.96 -22.59
N VAL A 8 -1.48 -11.69 -22.71
CA VAL A 8 -2.40 -10.60 -23.08
C VAL A 8 -1.70 -9.59 -23.99
N SER A 9 -2.49 -8.84 -24.75
CA SER A 9 -1.99 -7.73 -25.57
C SER A 9 -1.49 -6.56 -24.72
N VAL A 10 -0.69 -5.66 -25.31
CA VAL A 10 -0.24 -4.41 -24.66
C VAL A 10 -1.43 -3.59 -24.14
N SER A 11 -2.47 -3.42 -24.96
CA SER A 11 -3.68 -2.70 -24.57
C SER A 11 -4.41 -3.37 -23.40
N GLU A 12 -4.43 -4.70 -23.37
CA GLU A 12 -5.03 -5.44 -22.26
C GLU A 12 -4.22 -5.35 -20.98
N ILE A 13 -2.87 -5.37 -21.03
CA ILE A 13 -2.03 -5.16 -19.84
C ILE A 13 -2.28 -3.78 -19.25
N LEU A 14 -2.32 -2.75 -20.08
CA LEU A 14 -2.64 -1.39 -19.64
C LEU A 14 -4.04 -1.38 -19.02
N ASP A 15 -5.01 -1.97 -19.70
CA ASP A 15 -6.36 -2.10 -19.18
C ASP A 15 -6.42 -2.90 -17.87
N ILE A 16 -5.61 -3.93 -17.65
CA ILE A 16 -5.61 -4.74 -16.42
C ILE A 16 -4.97 -3.94 -15.27
N HIS A 17 -3.85 -3.29 -15.55
CA HIS A 17 -3.21 -2.33 -14.65
C HIS A 17 -4.23 -1.25 -14.22
N TYR A 18 -5.05 -0.78 -15.16
CA TYR A 18 -6.14 0.16 -14.90
C TYR A 18 -7.41 -0.50 -14.30
N LYS A 19 -7.73 -1.77 -14.61
CA LYS A 19 -8.96 -2.48 -14.20
C LYS A 19 -8.95 -2.84 -12.73
N GLY A 20 -7.75 -3.02 -12.17
CA GLY A 20 -7.56 -2.99 -10.72
C GLY A 20 -8.23 -1.78 -10.08
N TYR A 21 -8.33 -0.64 -10.77
CA TYR A 21 -9.08 0.56 -10.38
C TYR A 21 -10.50 0.59 -11.01
N PHE A 22 -10.67 0.23 -12.29
CA PHE A 22 -11.96 0.30 -12.99
C PHE A 22 -13.08 -0.59 -12.42
N GLU A 23 -12.78 -1.79 -11.92
CA GLU A 23 -13.78 -2.63 -11.24
C GLU A 23 -14.17 -2.09 -9.85
N ARG A 24 -13.30 -1.26 -9.25
CA ARG A 24 -13.56 -0.57 -7.97
C ARG A 24 -14.40 0.66 -8.24
N TYR A 25 -15.68 0.55 -7.88
CA TYR A 25 -16.64 1.64 -7.97
C TYR A 25 -16.10 2.92 -7.30
N GLY A 26 -16.15 4.06 -7.99
CA GLY A 26 -15.79 5.38 -7.43
C GLY A 26 -14.31 5.76 -7.48
N THR A 27 -13.44 5.00 -8.16
CA THR A 27 -12.04 5.42 -8.39
C THR A 27 -11.87 6.08 -9.77
N SER A 28 -11.07 7.15 -9.85
CA SER A 28 -10.75 7.85 -11.10
C SER A 28 -9.61 7.17 -11.86
N ARG A 29 -9.59 7.35 -13.19
CA ARG A 29 -8.53 6.84 -14.06
C ARG A 29 -7.22 7.58 -13.74
N PRO A 30 -6.08 6.89 -13.54
CA PRO A 30 -4.78 7.55 -13.52
C PRO A 30 -4.56 8.28 -14.85
N LYS A 31 -3.93 9.47 -14.81
CA LYS A 31 -3.46 10.12 -16.04
C LYS A 31 -2.38 9.26 -16.68
N ASN A 32 -2.42 9.12 -18.01
CA ASN A 32 -1.53 8.30 -18.83
C ASN A 32 -0.09 8.30 -18.29
N SER A 33 0.41 7.13 -17.90
CA SER A 33 1.83 6.87 -17.88
C SER A 33 2.17 6.15 -19.18
N ASP A 34 2.90 6.80 -20.09
CA ASP A 34 3.53 6.17 -21.26
C ASP A 34 4.69 5.23 -20.85
N ASN A 35 4.62 4.66 -19.64
CA ASN A 35 5.62 3.74 -19.13
C ASN A 35 5.34 2.37 -19.72
N HIS A 36 6.39 1.77 -20.24
CA HIS A 36 6.40 0.40 -20.72
C HIS A 36 6.11 -0.55 -19.55
N VAL A 37 4.83 -0.88 -19.34
CA VAL A 37 4.41 -1.83 -18.30
C VAL A 37 4.82 -3.22 -18.77
N LEU A 38 5.94 -3.71 -18.23
CA LEU A 38 6.45 -5.05 -18.54
C LEU A 38 5.63 -6.14 -17.85
N GLU A 39 4.97 -5.84 -16.73
CA GLU A 39 4.22 -6.84 -15.97
C GLU A 39 3.07 -6.25 -15.18
N VAL A 40 2.04 -7.06 -14.99
CA VAL A 40 1.04 -6.85 -13.94
C VAL A 40 0.97 -8.11 -13.10
N PHE A 41 1.26 -7.96 -11.80
CA PHE A 41 1.22 -9.05 -10.83
C PHE A 41 0.04 -8.86 -9.88
N GLU A 42 -0.91 -9.79 -9.90
CA GLU A 42 -2.03 -9.83 -8.94
C GLU A 42 -1.71 -10.81 -7.80
N ILE A 43 -1.62 -10.27 -6.58
CA ILE A 43 -1.32 -10.99 -5.33
C ILE A 43 -2.48 -11.90 -4.85
N ASP A 44 -3.69 -11.73 -5.40
CA ASP A 44 -4.89 -12.51 -5.03
C ASP A 44 -4.66 -14.01 -5.19
N GLN A 45 -5.26 -14.86 -4.34
CA GLN A 45 -4.95 -16.29 -4.32
C GLN A 45 -5.85 -17.12 -5.26
N PRO A 46 -5.30 -17.94 -6.18
CA PRO A 46 -3.87 -18.07 -6.51
C PRO A 46 -3.36 -16.87 -7.34
N PRO A 47 -2.10 -16.43 -7.13
CA PRO A 47 -1.54 -15.26 -7.81
C PRO A 47 -1.65 -15.36 -9.33
N THR A 48 -1.87 -14.22 -9.99
CA THR A 48 -1.99 -14.17 -11.45
C THR A 48 -0.95 -13.21 -12.04
N ILE A 49 -0.12 -13.73 -12.93
CA ILE A 49 0.89 -12.99 -13.68
C ILE A 49 0.33 -12.72 -15.09
N TYR A 50 0.26 -11.45 -15.48
CA TYR A 50 -0.12 -11.06 -16.83
C TYR A 50 1.13 -10.70 -17.63
N LEU A 51 1.35 -11.40 -18.73
CA LEU A 51 2.51 -11.25 -19.60
C LEU A 51 2.10 -10.71 -20.96
N ASN A 52 2.88 -9.78 -21.48
CA ASN A 52 2.66 -9.23 -22.80
C ASN A 52 3.01 -10.28 -23.87
N ASN A 53 2.14 -10.41 -24.87
CA ASN A 53 2.36 -11.29 -26.03
C ASN A 53 3.61 -10.94 -26.83
N ASN A 54 4.05 -9.68 -26.77
CA ASN A 54 5.13 -9.16 -27.61
C ASN A 54 6.50 -9.17 -26.93
N HIS A 55 6.63 -9.76 -25.72
CA HIS A 55 7.93 -9.81 -25.06
C HIS A 55 8.97 -10.57 -25.88
N SER A 56 10.16 -10.00 -25.98
CA SER A 56 11.35 -10.74 -26.39
C SER A 56 11.61 -11.90 -25.43
N ARG A 57 12.46 -12.86 -25.84
CA ARG A 57 12.90 -13.93 -24.95
C ARG A 57 13.55 -13.35 -23.68
N VAL A 58 14.35 -12.29 -23.79
CA VAL A 58 15.03 -11.67 -22.65
C VAL A 58 14.03 -10.98 -21.73
N GLU A 59 13.09 -10.20 -22.28
CA GLU A 59 12.02 -9.57 -21.49
C GLU A 59 11.17 -10.59 -20.76
N PHE A 60 10.84 -11.72 -21.40
CA PHE A 60 10.11 -12.81 -20.75
C PHE A 60 10.86 -13.36 -19.55
N HIS A 61 12.16 -13.68 -19.69
CA HIS A 61 12.95 -14.21 -18.58
C HIS A 61 13.14 -13.17 -17.47
N TYR A 62 13.31 -11.90 -17.83
CA TYR A 62 13.41 -10.78 -16.90
C TYR A 62 12.18 -10.66 -16.01
N VAL A 63 11.00 -10.55 -16.64
CA VAL A 63 9.70 -10.43 -15.95
C VAL A 63 9.41 -11.66 -15.11
N MET A 64 9.61 -12.86 -15.68
CA MET A 64 9.34 -14.10 -14.95
C MET A 64 10.26 -14.29 -13.74
N ALA A 65 11.54 -13.91 -13.84
CA ALA A 65 12.44 -13.94 -12.70
C ALA A 65 12.02 -12.97 -11.59
N HIS A 66 11.49 -11.79 -11.93
CA HIS A 66 10.94 -10.85 -10.95
C HIS A 66 9.66 -11.38 -10.29
N CYS A 67 8.71 -11.83 -11.11
CA CYS A 67 7.45 -12.43 -10.65
C CYS A 67 7.69 -13.66 -9.76
N GLN A 68 8.71 -14.47 -10.05
CA GLN A 68 9.09 -15.60 -9.21
C GLN A 68 9.52 -15.14 -7.80
N GLY A 69 10.26 -14.05 -7.69
CA GLY A 69 10.61 -13.46 -6.40
C GLY A 69 9.40 -12.94 -5.63
N HIS A 70 8.42 -12.31 -6.30
CA HIS A 70 7.15 -11.95 -5.66
C HIS A 70 6.38 -13.18 -5.17
N LEU A 71 6.28 -14.24 -5.98
CA LEU A 71 5.61 -15.48 -5.59
C LEU A 71 6.24 -16.08 -4.32
N GLU A 72 7.57 -16.13 -4.27
CA GLU A 72 8.31 -16.59 -3.09
C GLU A 72 8.01 -15.71 -1.87
N PHE A 73 8.12 -14.38 -2.01
CA PHE A 73 7.84 -13.45 -0.91
C PHE A 73 6.42 -13.60 -0.36
N ILE A 74 5.42 -13.63 -1.23
CA ILE A 74 4.00 -13.73 -0.86
C ILE A 74 3.71 -15.09 -0.20
N ASN A 75 4.31 -16.17 -0.70
CA ASN A 75 4.09 -17.51 -0.16
C ASN A 75 4.66 -17.69 1.25
N GLU A 76 5.69 -16.92 1.61
CA GLU A 76 6.33 -17.03 2.93
C GLU A 76 5.86 -15.95 3.90
N ASN A 77 5.52 -14.75 3.44
CA ASN A 77 5.12 -13.65 4.32
C ASN A 77 3.75 -13.88 4.97
N GLY A 78 3.72 -13.85 6.31
CA GLY A 78 2.53 -14.14 7.11
C GLY A 78 1.34 -13.21 6.87
N LEU A 79 1.58 -11.96 6.43
CA LEU A 79 0.50 -11.02 6.09
C LEU A 79 -0.10 -11.27 4.70
N LEU A 80 0.66 -11.88 3.78
CA LEU A 80 0.28 -12.00 2.38
C LEU A 80 -0.14 -13.42 1.95
N LYS A 81 0.40 -14.47 2.58
CA LYS A 81 0.22 -15.88 2.16
C LYS A 81 -1.23 -16.33 1.99
N ASN A 82 -2.14 -15.78 2.80
CA ASN A 82 -3.57 -16.12 2.79
C ASN A 82 -4.46 -14.96 2.34
N LEU A 83 -3.86 -13.92 1.76
CA LEU A 83 -4.56 -12.69 1.43
C LEU A 83 -5.50 -12.92 0.24
N ARG A 84 -6.79 -12.61 0.40
CA ARG A 84 -7.78 -12.74 -0.67
C ARG A 84 -8.38 -11.38 -0.97
N LYS A 85 -8.45 -11.02 -2.26
CA LYS A 85 -8.97 -9.73 -2.69
C LYS A 85 -10.49 -9.70 -2.49
N PRO A 86 -11.03 -8.84 -1.61
CA PRO A 86 -12.47 -8.68 -1.48
C PRO A 86 -13.03 -8.01 -2.74
N ARG A 87 -14.23 -8.42 -3.14
CA ARG A 87 -14.83 -8.04 -4.42
C ARG A 87 -15.97 -7.04 -4.21
N LEU A 88 -15.64 -5.77 -3.94
CA LEU A 88 -16.61 -4.67 -4.08
C LEU A 88 -16.77 -4.34 -5.58
N ARG A 89 -17.36 -5.28 -6.33
CA ARG A 89 -17.57 -5.14 -7.78
C ARG A 89 -18.81 -4.30 -8.06
N LYS A 90 -18.78 -3.56 -9.17
CA LYS A 90 -19.93 -2.78 -9.67
C LYS A 90 -21.24 -3.58 -9.69
N ASN A 91 -21.18 -4.86 -10.08
CA ASN A 91 -22.35 -5.74 -10.12
C ASN A 91 -22.90 -6.07 -8.71
N ALA A 92 -22.02 -6.22 -7.72
CA ALA A 92 -22.43 -6.56 -6.35
C ALA A 92 -23.22 -5.42 -5.69
N ILE A 93 -22.96 -4.17 -6.09
CA ILE A 93 -23.60 -2.97 -5.52
C ILE A 93 -24.64 -2.34 -6.45
N LYS A 94 -24.97 -3.00 -7.58
CA LYS A 94 -25.86 -2.44 -8.62
C LYS A 94 -27.24 -2.09 -8.07
N SER A 95 -27.77 -2.88 -7.14
CA SER A 95 -29.05 -2.62 -6.45
C SER A 95 -29.02 -1.35 -5.59
N LEU A 96 -27.84 -0.84 -5.25
CA LEU A 96 -27.67 0.34 -4.40
C LEU A 96 -27.57 1.66 -5.19
N PHE A 97 -27.46 1.62 -6.52
CA PHE A 97 -27.26 2.83 -7.34
C PHE A 97 -28.38 3.87 -7.24
N GLY A 98 -29.55 3.49 -6.70
CA GLY A 98 -30.64 4.43 -6.43
C GLY A 98 -30.47 5.28 -5.16
N TYR A 99 -29.48 5.00 -4.31
CA TYR A 99 -29.24 5.78 -3.09
C TYR A 99 -28.37 7.01 -3.38
N GLU A 100 -28.91 8.21 -3.14
CA GLU A 100 -28.22 9.49 -3.37
C GLU A 100 -26.92 9.63 -2.57
N ASP A 101 -26.86 9.06 -1.37
CA ASP A 101 -25.72 9.11 -0.45
C ASP A 101 -24.68 8.01 -0.68
N LEU A 102 -24.90 7.09 -1.64
CA LEU A 102 -24.02 5.92 -1.87
C LEU A 102 -22.56 6.33 -2.11
N ASN A 103 -22.32 7.25 -3.03
CA ASN A 103 -20.97 7.69 -3.40
C ASN A 103 -20.26 8.36 -2.22
N LEU A 104 -20.99 9.24 -1.53
CA LEU A 104 -20.49 9.94 -0.36
C LEU A 104 -20.10 8.93 0.73
N PHE A 105 -20.95 7.94 0.99
CA PHE A 105 -20.72 6.89 1.97
C PHE A 105 -19.48 6.06 1.63
N ILE A 106 -19.39 5.52 0.41
CA ILE A 106 -18.26 4.66 -0.01
C ILE A 106 -16.94 5.42 0.11
N ASN A 107 -16.86 6.65 -0.42
CA ASN A 107 -15.62 7.41 -0.41
C ASN A 107 -15.21 7.79 1.01
N THR A 108 -16.16 8.21 1.85
CA THR A 108 -15.89 8.58 3.24
C THR A 108 -15.40 7.38 4.05
N MET A 109 -16.09 6.24 3.95
CA MET A 109 -15.73 5.05 4.71
C MET A 109 -14.40 4.45 4.25
N ARG A 110 -14.08 4.51 2.95
CA ARG A 110 -12.75 4.10 2.45
C ARG A 110 -11.64 4.96 3.01
N THR A 111 -11.80 6.28 2.99
CA THR A 111 -10.82 7.20 3.59
C THR A 111 -10.57 6.85 5.05
N LEU A 112 -11.64 6.61 5.82
CA LEU A 112 -11.54 6.24 7.23
C LEU A 112 -10.92 4.86 7.45
N ALA A 113 -11.21 3.88 6.59
CA ALA A 113 -10.70 2.52 6.71
C ALA A 113 -9.19 2.41 6.50
N THR A 114 -8.60 3.37 5.80
CA THR A 114 -7.15 3.40 5.54
C THR A 114 -6.36 4.22 6.55
N THR A 115 -6.95 4.70 7.64
CA THR A 115 -6.30 5.65 8.56
C THR A 115 -5.38 4.99 9.59
N THR A 116 -5.95 4.17 10.47
CA THR A 116 -5.22 3.62 11.63
C THR A 116 -5.88 2.36 12.18
N HIS A 117 -5.11 1.63 12.97
CA HIS A 117 -5.62 0.59 13.87
C HIS A 117 -6.08 1.19 15.19
N ASP A 118 -6.72 0.38 16.02
CA ASP A 118 -7.12 0.78 17.37
C ASP A 118 -5.87 1.03 18.21
N LEU A 119 -5.88 2.12 18.97
CA LEU A 119 -4.77 2.47 19.85
C LEU A 119 -4.96 1.84 21.23
N ASN A 120 -6.18 1.93 21.78
CA ASN A 120 -6.60 1.29 23.02
C ASN A 120 -8.13 1.27 23.10
N SER A 121 -8.67 0.81 24.24
CA SER A 121 -10.12 0.76 24.47
C SER A 121 -10.79 2.14 24.53
N HIS A 122 -10.05 3.24 24.64
CA HIS A 122 -10.58 4.61 24.61
C HIS A 122 -10.52 5.17 23.18
N PHE A 123 -9.39 5.03 22.50
CA PHE A 123 -9.13 5.54 21.15
C PHE A 123 -9.19 4.41 20.11
N ILE A 124 -10.34 4.26 19.47
CA ILE A 124 -10.62 3.20 18.49
C ILE A 124 -10.54 3.76 17.07
N SER A 125 -10.10 2.96 16.11
CA SER A 125 -10.19 3.33 14.69
C SER A 125 -11.65 3.61 14.27
N PRO A 126 -11.91 4.59 13.39
CA PRO A 126 -13.26 4.94 12.97
C PRO A 126 -14.08 3.77 12.45
N ILE A 127 -13.48 2.87 11.67
CA ILE A 127 -14.18 1.71 11.13
C ILE A 127 -14.53 0.69 12.21
N ASN A 128 -13.62 0.36 13.12
CA ASN A 128 -13.95 -0.58 14.20
C ASN A 128 -15.03 -0.01 15.12
N TYR A 129 -14.98 1.29 15.41
CA TYR A 129 -16.03 1.97 16.16
C TYR A 129 -17.39 1.85 15.44
N PHE A 130 -17.46 2.14 14.14
CA PHE A 130 -18.71 2.03 13.38
C PHE A 130 -19.22 0.59 13.26
N LEU A 131 -18.34 -0.39 13.06
CA LEU A 131 -18.71 -1.81 13.04
C LEU A 131 -19.27 -2.28 14.39
N SER A 132 -18.83 -1.68 15.50
CA SER A 132 -19.37 -1.93 16.85
C SER A 132 -20.75 -1.30 17.10
N LYS A 133 -21.23 -0.45 16.18
CA LYS A 133 -22.50 0.29 16.28
C LYS A 133 -23.42 0.00 15.07
N PRO A 134 -23.82 -1.26 14.85
CA PRO A 134 -24.62 -1.64 13.68
C PRO A 134 -25.95 -0.89 13.60
N ASP A 135 -26.57 -0.56 14.73
CA ASP A 135 -27.88 0.11 14.80
C ASP A 135 -27.84 1.56 14.29
N CYS A 136 -26.65 2.14 14.13
CA CYS A 136 -26.47 3.48 13.56
C CYS A 136 -26.50 3.49 12.02
N PHE A 137 -26.57 2.32 11.37
CA PHE A 137 -26.47 2.19 9.91
C PHE A 137 -27.69 1.48 9.32
N LYS A 138 -28.09 1.91 8.11
CA LYS A 138 -29.04 1.14 7.29
C LYS A 138 -28.41 -0.19 6.88
N ASN A 139 -29.22 -1.22 6.60
CA ASN A 139 -28.73 -2.55 6.20
C ASN A 139 -27.69 -2.50 5.06
N TRP A 140 -27.93 -1.67 4.03
CA TRP A 140 -26.98 -1.52 2.92
C TRP A 140 -25.69 -0.81 3.32
N GLN A 141 -25.75 0.17 4.23
CA GLN A 141 -24.57 0.89 4.74
C GLN A 141 -23.69 -0.04 5.58
N LEU A 142 -24.30 -0.82 6.49
CA LEU A 142 -23.58 -1.79 7.30
C LEU A 142 -22.93 -2.89 6.45
N TRP A 143 -23.64 -3.38 5.44
CA TRP A 143 -23.09 -4.36 4.50
C TRP A 143 -21.91 -3.80 3.71
N LEU A 144 -22.01 -2.57 3.17
CA LEU A 144 -20.89 -1.91 2.50
C LEU A 144 -19.73 -1.62 3.44
N LEU A 145 -19.99 -1.22 4.68
CA LEU A 145 -18.96 -0.94 5.69
C LEU A 145 -18.09 -2.18 5.94
N LYS A 146 -18.70 -3.35 6.05
CA LYS A 146 -17.98 -4.63 6.19
C LYS A 146 -17.07 -4.91 4.99
N LEU A 147 -17.60 -4.76 3.77
CA LEU A 147 -16.81 -4.97 2.55
C LEU A 147 -15.67 -3.95 2.40
N ILE A 148 -15.90 -2.69 2.77
CA ILE A 148 -14.87 -1.64 2.76
C ILE A 148 -13.78 -1.95 3.79
N ASN A 149 -14.15 -2.46 4.97
CA ASN A 149 -13.17 -2.88 5.98
C ASN A 149 -12.30 -4.04 5.47
N GLU A 150 -12.90 -5.07 4.87
CA GLU A 150 -12.16 -6.17 4.24
C GLU A 150 -11.21 -5.63 3.15
N GLU A 151 -11.69 -4.69 2.32
CA GLU A 151 -10.89 -4.03 1.27
C GLU A 151 -9.69 -3.28 1.84
N ALA A 152 -9.90 -2.52 2.92
CA ALA A 152 -8.83 -1.78 3.57
C ALA A 152 -7.80 -2.72 4.22
N LEU A 153 -8.22 -3.80 4.88
CA LEU A 153 -7.29 -4.80 5.43
C LEU A 153 -6.41 -5.42 4.33
N TYR A 154 -7.00 -5.73 3.17
CA TYR A 154 -6.28 -6.23 2.01
C TYR A 154 -5.19 -5.25 1.54
N PHE A 155 -5.54 -3.99 1.30
CA PHE A 155 -4.58 -3.00 0.81
C PHE A 155 -3.56 -2.57 1.86
N ASN A 156 -3.93 -2.57 3.15
CA ASN A 156 -3.01 -2.26 4.23
C ASN A 156 -1.91 -3.31 4.34
N ALA A 157 -2.23 -4.61 4.19
CA ALA A 157 -1.22 -5.68 4.20
C ALA A 157 -0.20 -5.50 3.08
N ILE A 158 -0.67 -5.21 1.86
CA ILE A 158 0.19 -4.96 0.69
C ILE A 158 1.05 -3.70 0.90
N LYS A 159 0.46 -2.63 1.43
CA LYS A 159 1.16 -1.36 1.64
C LYS A 159 2.26 -1.46 2.71
N ARG A 160 2.05 -2.26 3.76
CA ARG A 160 3.00 -2.48 4.87
C ARG A 160 4.20 -3.34 4.51
N THR A 161 4.15 -4.03 3.36
CA THR A 161 5.17 -4.98 2.91
C THR A 161 5.70 -4.62 1.53
N LYS A 162 5.36 -3.44 1.01
CA LYS A 162 5.62 -3.08 -0.39
C LYS A 162 7.12 -2.95 -0.63
N LEU A 163 7.85 -2.26 0.23
CA LEU A 163 9.31 -2.11 0.09
C LEU A 163 10.00 -3.48 0.15
N MET A 164 9.63 -4.30 1.13
CA MET A 164 10.18 -5.65 1.28
C MET A 164 9.90 -6.52 0.06
N ASN A 165 8.66 -6.53 -0.44
CA ASN A 165 8.23 -7.33 -1.58
C ASN A 165 8.97 -6.95 -2.88
N GLU A 166 8.95 -5.66 -3.26
CA GLU A 166 9.67 -5.18 -4.46
C GLU A 166 11.18 -5.42 -4.34
N GLY A 167 11.74 -5.20 -3.15
CA GLY A 167 13.14 -5.45 -2.85
C GLY A 167 13.54 -6.93 -2.99
N TYR A 168 12.72 -7.82 -2.42
CA TYR A 168 12.97 -9.26 -2.44
C TYR A 168 12.91 -9.78 -3.87
N ALA A 169 11.87 -9.37 -4.62
CA ALA A 169 11.72 -9.71 -6.03
C ALA A 169 12.95 -9.29 -6.85
N THR A 170 13.40 -8.05 -6.70
CA THR A 170 14.59 -7.53 -7.40
C THR A 170 15.89 -8.24 -6.97
N TRP A 171 16.01 -8.61 -5.70
CA TRP A 171 17.16 -9.34 -5.18
C TRP A 171 17.24 -10.76 -5.78
N ARG A 172 16.13 -11.51 -5.74
CA ARG A 172 16.01 -12.87 -6.29
C ARG A 172 16.14 -12.91 -7.80
N GLN A 173 15.50 -11.97 -8.50
CA GLN A 173 15.58 -11.82 -9.94
C GLN A 173 17.03 -11.77 -10.43
N GLY A 174 17.88 -10.98 -9.77
CA GLY A 174 19.29 -10.87 -10.13
C GLY A 174 20.10 -12.15 -9.93
N ALA A 175 19.67 -13.05 -9.03
CA ALA A 175 20.27 -14.37 -8.88
C ALA A 175 19.80 -15.31 -10.00
N ILE A 176 18.48 -15.37 -10.25
CA ILE A 176 17.88 -16.21 -11.29
C ILE A 176 18.44 -15.87 -12.67
N LEU A 177 18.56 -14.59 -13.01
CA LEU A 177 19.07 -14.15 -14.31
C LEU A 177 20.53 -14.54 -14.56
N LYS A 178 21.36 -14.66 -13.50
CA LYS A 178 22.76 -15.10 -13.61
C LYS A 178 22.89 -16.58 -13.92
N GLU A 179 21.92 -17.38 -13.52
CA GLU A 179 21.87 -18.82 -13.78
C GLU A 179 21.38 -19.13 -15.21
N LEU A 180 20.85 -18.14 -15.93
CA LEU A 180 20.45 -18.30 -17.31
C LEU A 180 21.66 -18.36 -18.24
N ASN A 181 21.69 -19.40 -19.08
CA ASN A 181 22.66 -19.54 -20.17
C ASN A 181 22.31 -18.60 -21.34
N LEU A 182 22.42 -17.29 -21.13
CA LEU A 182 22.20 -16.26 -22.13
C LEU A 182 23.41 -16.12 -23.07
N SER A 183 23.14 -15.95 -24.36
CA SER A 183 24.14 -15.54 -25.35
C SER A 183 24.68 -14.13 -25.07
N LEU A 184 25.79 -13.75 -25.71
CA LEU A 184 26.36 -12.41 -25.54
C LEU A 184 25.37 -11.30 -25.95
N SER A 185 24.63 -11.49 -27.05
CA SER A 185 23.60 -10.55 -27.49
C SER A 185 22.46 -10.40 -26.49
N GLU A 186 22.00 -11.52 -25.92
CA GLU A 186 20.94 -11.51 -24.89
C GLU A 186 21.43 -10.86 -23.59
N LYS A 187 22.70 -11.03 -23.22
CA LYS A 187 23.29 -10.31 -22.07
C LYS A 187 23.33 -8.80 -22.31
N MET A 188 23.67 -8.36 -23.52
CA MET A 188 23.65 -6.93 -23.88
C MET A 188 22.23 -6.37 -23.86
N GLU A 189 21.26 -7.10 -24.41
CA GLU A 189 19.84 -6.75 -24.36
C GLU A 189 19.34 -6.64 -22.90
N LEU A 190 19.73 -7.60 -22.05
CA LEU A 190 19.39 -7.59 -20.63
C LEU A 190 19.96 -6.37 -19.91
N THR A 191 21.24 -6.04 -20.14
CA THR A 191 21.87 -4.84 -19.55
C THR A 191 21.18 -3.56 -20.02
N TYR A 192 20.81 -3.49 -21.29
CA TYR A 192 20.06 -2.34 -21.82
C TYR A 192 18.67 -2.21 -21.17
N LEU A 193 17.97 -3.34 -21.02
CA LEU A 193 16.67 -3.40 -20.33
C LEU A 193 16.79 -2.95 -18.87
N GLU A 194 17.78 -3.46 -18.13
CA GLU A 194 18.05 -3.07 -16.75
C GLU A 194 18.34 -1.57 -16.63
N ALA A 195 19.19 -1.01 -17.50
CA ALA A 195 19.52 0.41 -17.50
C ALA A 195 18.30 1.31 -17.75
N LYS A 196 17.38 0.86 -18.63
CA LYS A 196 16.14 1.57 -18.93
C LYS A 196 15.15 1.56 -17.77
N LEU A 197 15.11 0.47 -16.99
CA LEU A 197 14.13 0.28 -15.92
C LEU A 197 14.59 0.78 -14.54
N HIS A 198 15.90 0.81 -14.28
CA HIS A 198 16.45 1.22 -12.98
C HIS A 198 16.75 2.72 -12.86
N VAL A 199 16.10 3.57 -13.67
CA VAL A 199 16.23 5.02 -13.53
C VAL A 199 15.73 5.45 -12.14
N LYS A 200 16.58 6.13 -11.37
CA LYS A 200 16.18 6.72 -10.08
C LYS A 200 15.13 7.80 -10.37
N PRO A 201 13.98 7.78 -9.68
CA PRO A 201 12.99 8.84 -9.85
C PRO A 201 13.54 10.16 -9.29
N ASP A 202 13.17 11.28 -9.91
CA ASP A 202 13.53 12.62 -9.42
C ASP A 202 12.89 12.93 -8.06
N GLU A 203 11.70 12.36 -7.81
CA GLU A 203 10.96 12.45 -6.55
C GLU A 203 10.45 11.08 -6.10
N GLY A 204 10.45 10.85 -4.78
CA GLY A 204 10.00 9.60 -4.16
C GLY A 204 11.11 8.55 -4.00
N LEU A 205 10.77 7.45 -3.34
CA LEU A 205 11.72 6.38 -3.03
C LEU A 205 11.71 5.30 -4.11
N ASN A 206 12.88 4.91 -4.60
CA ASN A 206 13.03 3.73 -5.44
C ASN A 206 12.98 2.46 -4.57
N TYR A 207 11.79 1.86 -4.43
CA TYR A 207 11.60 0.67 -3.60
C TYR A 207 12.38 -0.55 -4.10
N TYR A 208 12.60 -0.68 -5.41
CA TYR A 208 13.40 -1.76 -6.00
C TYR A 208 14.85 -1.68 -5.53
N SER A 209 15.46 -0.51 -5.67
CA SER A 209 16.87 -0.28 -5.30
C SER A 209 17.07 -0.38 -3.79
N LEU A 210 16.30 0.40 -3.02
CA LEU A 210 16.40 0.44 -1.57
C LEU A 210 16.09 -0.93 -0.96
N GLY A 211 14.99 -1.56 -1.36
CA GLY A 211 14.60 -2.86 -0.83
C GLY A 211 15.66 -3.94 -1.12
N LYS A 212 16.23 -3.96 -2.33
CA LYS A 212 17.34 -4.87 -2.69
C LYS A 212 18.59 -4.61 -1.85
N ALA A 213 18.91 -3.34 -1.55
CA ALA A 213 20.04 -3.00 -0.70
C ALA A 213 19.83 -3.52 0.72
N LEU A 214 18.63 -3.31 1.30
CA LEU A 214 18.28 -3.81 2.63
C LEU A 214 18.33 -5.33 2.72
N TRP A 215 17.82 -6.06 1.71
CA TRP A 215 17.88 -7.53 1.70
C TRP A 215 19.31 -8.08 1.66
N LYS A 216 20.28 -7.31 1.17
CA LYS A 216 21.70 -7.71 1.20
C LYS A 216 22.33 -7.57 2.59
N GLU A 217 21.74 -6.77 3.46
CA GLU A 217 22.15 -6.64 4.87
C GLU A 217 21.55 -7.75 5.75
N VAL A 218 20.55 -8.48 5.25
CA VAL A 218 19.92 -9.59 5.98
C VAL A 218 20.85 -10.81 5.95
N SER A 219 21.16 -11.33 7.14
CA SER A 219 21.97 -12.55 7.29
C SER A 219 21.22 -13.80 6.80
N THR A 220 21.96 -14.85 6.46
CA THR A 220 21.36 -16.13 6.08
C THR A 220 20.54 -16.75 7.20
N GLU A 221 20.95 -16.54 8.44
CA GLU A 221 20.29 -17.04 9.66
C GLU A 221 18.96 -16.33 9.91
N ASP A 222 18.89 -15.03 9.63
CA ASP A 222 17.69 -14.21 9.87
C ASP A 222 16.70 -14.22 8.70
N LEU A 223 17.12 -14.66 7.50
CA LEU A 223 16.35 -14.55 6.26
C LEU A 223 14.91 -15.04 6.41
N ASN A 224 14.72 -16.25 6.96
CA ASN A 224 13.40 -16.84 7.13
C ASN A 224 12.53 -16.06 8.12
N HIS A 225 13.12 -15.55 9.21
CA HIS A 225 12.39 -14.77 10.18
C HIS A 225 11.91 -13.45 9.55
N VAL A 226 12.81 -12.71 8.90
CA VAL A 226 12.49 -11.45 8.24
C VAL A 226 11.41 -11.64 7.17
N LEU A 227 11.56 -12.66 6.33
CA LEU A 227 10.63 -12.95 5.25
C LEU A 227 9.21 -13.24 5.76
N CYS A 228 9.10 -14.03 6.83
CA CYS A 228 7.82 -14.51 7.34
C CYS A 228 7.09 -13.49 8.21
N SER A 229 7.79 -12.68 9.01
CA SER A 229 7.18 -11.92 10.11
C SER A 229 7.30 -10.39 10.02
N GLN A 230 8.23 -9.86 9.21
CA GLN A 230 8.49 -8.42 9.19
C GLN A 230 7.65 -7.64 8.19
N GLU A 231 7.67 -6.33 8.42
CA GLU A 231 7.04 -5.27 7.63
C GLU A 231 8.07 -4.18 7.34
N ASP A 232 7.76 -3.31 6.37
CA ASP A 232 8.65 -2.28 5.87
C ASP A 232 9.20 -1.36 6.99
N HIS A 233 8.41 -1.06 8.03
CA HIS A 233 8.86 -0.20 9.13
C HIS A 233 9.96 -0.86 9.98
N LEU A 234 9.81 -2.14 10.33
CA LEU A 234 10.83 -2.92 11.05
C LEU A 234 12.05 -3.17 10.16
N PHE A 235 11.81 -3.43 8.88
CA PHE A 235 12.85 -3.65 7.90
C PHE A 235 13.77 -2.43 7.76
N ILE A 236 13.19 -1.22 7.71
CA ILE A 236 13.95 0.03 7.73
C ILE A 236 14.65 0.26 9.08
N GLU A 237 13.95 0.07 10.20
CA GLU A 237 14.55 0.27 11.52
C GLU A 237 15.80 -0.60 11.73
N GLN A 238 15.72 -1.87 11.30
CA GLN A 238 16.77 -2.85 11.51
C GLN A 238 17.88 -2.83 10.45
N TYR A 239 17.53 -2.72 9.16
CA TYR A 239 18.49 -2.95 8.07
C TYR A 239 18.89 -1.69 7.29
N TYR A 240 18.29 -0.53 7.56
CA TYR A 240 18.80 0.73 7.01
C TYR A 240 20.05 1.15 7.78
N THR A 241 21.22 0.82 7.22
CA THR A 241 22.56 1.09 7.76
C THR A 241 23.21 2.30 7.10
N GLU A 242 24.33 2.78 7.66
CA GLU A 242 25.14 3.85 7.05
C GLU A 242 25.64 3.45 5.65
N ILE A 243 26.02 2.18 5.47
CA ILE A 243 26.46 1.62 4.18
C ILE A 243 25.33 1.68 3.15
N VAL A 244 24.11 1.28 3.53
CA VAL A 244 22.94 1.37 2.65
C VAL A 244 22.66 2.83 2.29
N HIS A 245 22.73 3.73 3.27
CA HIS A 245 22.47 5.15 3.07
C HIS A 245 23.45 5.80 2.08
N GLU A 246 24.76 5.57 2.25
CA GLU A 246 25.79 6.10 1.35
C GLU A 246 25.61 5.59 -0.09
N LYS A 247 25.26 4.31 -0.23
CA LYS A 247 25.09 3.67 -1.54
C LYS A 247 23.83 4.14 -2.26
N GLU A 248 22.71 4.21 -1.56
CA GLU A 248 21.44 4.62 -2.14
C GLU A 248 21.39 6.15 -2.37
N ASN A 249 22.21 6.91 -1.61
CA ASN A 249 22.32 8.36 -1.67
C ASN A 249 20.96 9.06 -1.51
N ILE A 250 20.23 8.67 -0.46
CA ILE A 250 18.88 9.17 -0.18
C ILE A 250 18.95 10.50 0.56
N SER A 251 18.20 11.48 0.08
CA SER A 251 17.95 12.74 0.77
C SER A 251 16.45 12.90 1.03
N VAL A 252 16.08 13.59 2.11
CA VAL A 252 14.68 13.88 2.46
C VAL A 252 14.48 15.38 2.51
N VAL A 253 13.33 15.85 2.02
CA VAL A 253 12.95 17.26 2.04
C VAL A 253 11.83 17.44 3.06
N ILE A 254 12.06 18.27 4.07
CA ILE A 254 11.10 18.57 5.14
C ILE A 254 10.95 20.08 5.20
N ASP A 255 9.74 20.59 4.95
CA ASP A 255 9.44 22.03 4.98
C ASP A 255 10.39 22.91 4.14
N GLY A 256 10.92 22.37 3.04
CA GLY A 256 11.84 23.04 2.13
C GLY A 256 13.32 22.89 2.49
N GLU A 257 13.65 22.28 3.63
CA GLU A 257 15.02 21.94 4.03
C GLU A 257 15.39 20.53 3.58
N VAL A 258 16.63 20.37 3.10
CA VAL A 258 17.17 19.10 2.62
C VAL A 258 18.05 18.48 3.69
N PHE A 259 17.72 17.26 4.10
CA PHE A 259 18.52 16.45 5.01
C PHE A 259 19.08 15.26 4.25
N ASN A 260 20.40 15.06 4.35
CA ASN A 260 21.11 13.99 3.68
C ASN A 260 22.00 13.18 4.62
N ASP A 261 22.02 13.47 5.93
CA ASP A 261 22.76 12.67 6.88
C ASP A 261 21.97 11.41 7.28
N TYR A 262 22.70 10.34 7.57
CA TYR A 262 22.13 9.04 7.90
C TYR A 262 21.10 9.12 9.03
N GLN A 263 21.36 9.87 10.10
CA GLN A 263 20.50 9.89 11.29
C GLN A 263 19.17 10.57 10.99
N SER A 264 19.20 11.72 10.32
CA SER A 264 17.99 12.45 9.92
C SER A 264 17.18 11.67 8.90
N VAL A 265 17.84 11.09 7.89
CA VAL A 265 17.16 10.28 6.86
C VAL A 265 16.56 9.02 7.48
N LYS A 266 17.31 8.30 8.32
CA LYS A 266 16.79 7.09 9.01
C LYS A 266 15.58 7.42 9.87
N ARG A 267 15.63 8.50 10.66
CA ARG A 267 14.50 8.95 11.48
C ARG A 267 13.28 9.26 10.62
N TYR A 268 13.46 9.95 9.50
CA TYR A 268 12.38 10.25 8.57
C TYR A 268 11.78 8.99 7.96
N LEU A 269 12.61 8.09 7.43
CA LEU A 269 12.15 6.84 6.82
C LEU A 269 11.41 5.96 7.83
N SER A 270 11.94 5.77 9.04
CA SER A 270 11.26 5.03 10.10
C SER A 270 9.89 5.63 10.41
N HIS A 271 9.79 6.96 10.53
CA HIS A 271 8.51 7.63 10.74
C HIS A 271 7.56 7.44 9.55
N PHE A 272 8.05 7.63 8.32
CA PHE A 272 7.29 7.47 7.09
C PHE A 272 6.69 6.07 6.96
N PHE A 273 7.52 5.02 7.08
CA PHE A 273 7.06 3.64 6.93
C PHE A 273 6.16 3.18 8.08
N LYS A 274 6.32 3.72 9.28
CA LYS A 274 5.45 3.46 10.43
C LYS A 274 4.10 4.18 10.32
N HIS A 275 4.08 5.37 9.74
CA HIS A 275 2.90 6.25 9.69
C HIS A 275 2.56 6.68 8.26
N GLN A 276 2.49 5.72 7.33
CA GLN A 276 2.15 6.00 5.93
C GLN A 276 0.70 6.49 5.72
N GLN A 277 -0.09 6.62 6.79
CA GLN A 277 -1.51 6.95 6.78
C GLN A 277 -1.84 7.99 7.86
N PRO A 278 -2.83 8.87 7.63
CA PRO A 278 -3.32 9.78 8.65
C PRO A 278 -3.84 9.00 9.85
N GLN A 279 -3.43 9.37 11.07
CA GLN A 279 -3.87 8.67 12.27
C GLN A 279 -5.11 9.35 12.85
N LEU A 280 -6.28 8.74 12.66
CA LEU A 280 -7.58 9.22 13.13
C LEU A 280 -8.22 8.26 14.12
N TYR A 281 -8.66 8.73 15.28
CA TYR A 281 -9.25 7.86 16.30
C TYR A 281 -10.58 8.42 16.79
N ILE A 282 -11.56 7.57 17.04
CA ILE A 282 -12.77 7.96 17.79
C ILE A 282 -12.40 8.05 19.27
N ASP A 283 -12.63 9.21 19.86
CA ASP A 283 -12.59 9.41 21.30
C ASP A 283 -13.91 8.92 21.90
N GLN A 284 -13.93 7.67 22.36
CA GLN A 284 -15.17 7.06 22.83
C GLN A 284 -15.74 7.74 24.07
N LEU A 285 -14.88 8.24 24.96
CA LEU A 285 -15.33 8.89 26.19
C LEU A 285 -16.05 10.20 25.86
N VAL A 286 -15.43 11.07 25.07
CA VAL A 286 -16.04 12.34 24.66
C VAL A 286 -17.27 12.10 23.77
N THR A 287 -17.22 11.10 22.89
CA THR A 287 -18.37 10.76 22.05
C THR A 287 -19.56 10.29 22.89
N LYS A 288 -19.32 9.49 23.93
CA LYS A 288 -20.37 9.02 24.85
C LYS A 288 -20.90 10.15 25.74
N GLU A 289 -20.02 11.02 26.22
CA GLU A 289 -20.38 12.14 27.11
C GLU A 289 -21.20 13.21 26.39
N THR A 290 -20.78 13.59 25.18
CA THR A 290 -21.41 14.68 24.42
C THR A 290 -22.56 14.22 23.54
N GLY A 291 -22.64 12.92 23.23
CA GLY A 291 -23.56 12.37 22.25
C GLY A 291 -23.16 12.64 20.79
N TYR A 292 -22.06 13.34 20.54
CA TYR A 292 -21.58 13.67 19.20
C TYR A 292 -20.26 12.97 18.86
N LEU A 293 -20.14 12.49 17.63
CA LEU A 293 -18.93 11.82 17.15
C LEU A 293 -17.71 12.76 17.28
N THR A 294 -16.73 12.35 18.08
CA THR A 294 -15.48 13.10 18.26
C THR A 294 -14.29 12.31 17.74
N ILE A 295 -13.66 12.83 16.69
CA ILE A 295 -12.48 12.25 16.04
C ILE A 295 -11.22 13.03 16.48
N ARG A 296 -10.23 12.30 16.96
CA ARG A 296 -8.89 12.78 17.29
C ARG A 296 -7.93 12.51 16.15
N TYR A 297 -7.00 13.42 15.92
CA TYR A 297 -5.94 13.22 14.92
C TYR A 297 -4.55 13.48 15.49
N LEU A 298 -3.57 12.65 15.08
CA LEU A 298 -2.16 12.85 15.39
C LEU A 298 -1.45 13.40 14.16
N HIS A 299 -0.78 14.55 14.29
CA HIS A 299 0.04 15.20 13.26
C HIS A 299 -0.59 15.31 11.86
N PHE A 300 -1.10 16.50 11.53
CA PHE A 300 -1.37 16.86 10.14
C PHE A 300 -0.32 17.88 9.69
N PRO A 301 0.45 17.62 8.62
CA PRO A 301 1.15 18.68 7.91
C PRO A 301 0.12 19.75 7.50
N GLN A 302 0.51 21.02 7.54
CA GLN A 302 -0.40 22.17 7.36
C GLN A 302 -1.25 22.08 6.06
N HIS A 303 -0.77 21.36 5.04
CA HIS A 303 -1.43 21.16 3.75
C HIS A 303 -2.64 20.20 3.75
N HIS A 304 -3.00 19.57 4.88
CA HIS A 304 -4.10 18.60 4.95
C HIS A 304 -5.36 19.09 5.70
N GLN A 305 -5.40 20.34 6.19
CA GLN A 305 -6.58 20.89 6.87
C GLN A 305 -7.85 20.85 5.99
N LEU A 306 -7.69 21.06 4.68
CA LEU A 306 -8.76 20.93 3.68
C LEU A 306 -9.36 19.52 3.68
N HIS A 307 -8.53 18.49 3.84
CA HIS A 307 -8.97 17.09 3.86
C HIS A 307 -9.81 16.78 5.11
N ILE A 308 -9.40 17.29 6.27
CA ILE A 308 -10.17 17.16 7.52
C ILE A 308 -11.55 17.81 7.39
N ASN A 309 -11.61 19.02 6.83
CA ASN A 309 -12.86 19.76 6.67
C ASN A 309 -13.82 19.02 5.71
N GLN A 310 -13.31 18.47 4.61
CA GLN A 310 -14.09 17.65 3.68
C GLN A 310 -14.61 16.36 4.34
N LEU A 311 -13.76 15.69 5.12
CA LEU A 311 -14.12 14.47 5.83
C LEU A 311 -15.19 14.75 6.89
N LYS A 312 -15.02 15.81 7.68
CA LYS A 312 -16.02 16.30 8.65
C LYS A 312 -17.37 16.54 7.98
N ALA A 313 -17.40 17.37 6.92
CA ALA A 313 -18.65 17.69 6.22
C ALA A 313 -19.34 16.45 5.64
N SER A 314 -18.56 15.46 5.19
CA SER A 314 -19.09 14.19 4.67
C SER A 314 -19.72 13.35 5.78
N LEU A 315 -19.09 13.26 6.95
CA LEU A 315 -19.61 12.54 8.10
C LEU A 315 -20.87 13.21 8.68
N GLU A 316 -20.91 14.54 8.74
CA GLU A 316 -22.10 15.29 9.18
C GLU A 316 -23.29 15.03 8.27
N LYS A 317 -23.07 14.92 6.95
CA LYS A 317 -24.12 14.55 5.98
C LYS A 317 -24.59 13.11 6.14
N ILE A 318 -23.66 12.16 6.37
CA ILE A 318 -23.98 10.73 6.52
C ILE A 318 -24.78 10.49 7.81
N PHE A 319 -24.32 11.03 8.93
CA PHE A 319 -24.92 10.77 10.25
C PHE A 319 -26.00 11.78 10.64
N LYS A 320 -26.17 12.85 9.86
CA LYS A 320 -27.16 13.92 10.12
C LYS A 320 -27.00 14.53 11.52
N GLN A 321 -25.76 14.65 11.98
CA GLN A 321 -25.41 15.22 13.28
C GLN A 321 -24.06 15.96 13.20
N PRO A 322 -23.79 16.93 14.08
CA PRO A 322 -22.46 17.54 14.23
C PRO A 322 -21.36 16.51 14.47
N VAL A 323 -20.19 16.72 13.87
CA VAL A 323 -18.99 15.90 14.06
C VAL A 323 -17.81 16.79 14.45
N TYR A 324 -17.10 16.41 15.50
CA TYR A 324 -15.99 17.19 16.03
C TYR A 324 -14.66 16.55 15.66
N PHE A 325 -13.76 17.34 15.08
CA PHE A 325 -12.35 16.96 14.90
C PHE A 325 -11.51 17.76 15.87
N LYS A 326 -10.69 17.08 16.67
CA LYS A 326 -9.79 17.70 17.64
C LYS A 326 -8.38 17.11 17.49
N PRO A 327 -7.31 17.90 17.65
CA PRO A 327 -5.98 17.32 17.74
C PRO A 327 -5.86 16.42 18.98
N PHE A 328 -4.98 15.43 18.92
CA PHE A 328 -4.46 14.77 20.13
C PHE A 328 -3.70 15.80 20.96
N SER A 329 -4.08 15.99 22.22
CA SER A 329 -3.33 16.89 23.11
C SER A 329 -2.01 16.23 23.53
N TYR A 330 -1.01 17.04 23.86
CA TYR A 330 0.33 16.56 24.23
C TYR A 330 0.32 15.64 25.47
N ASN A 331 -0.68 15.79 26.35
CA ASN A 331 -0.89 14.94 27.54
C ASN A 331 -1.65 13.64 27.24
N GLU A 332 -2.27 13.52 26.06
CA GLU A 332 -2.95 12.31 25.57
C GLU A 332 -2.02 11.46 24.68
N LYS A 333 -0.78 11.89 24.43
CA LYS A 333 0.25 11.08 23.76
C LYS A 333 0.68 9.91 24.66
N ILE A 334 -0.07 8.82 24.54
CA ILE A 334 0.33 7.41 24.60
C ILE A 334 1.58 7.14 25.48
N ARG A 335 1.32 6.71 26.72
CA ARG A 335 2.16 5.71 27.39
C ARG A 335 2.04 4.38 26.68
#